data_AF-A0A1M7PFJ6-F1
#
_entry.id   AF-A0A1M7PFJ6-F1
#
_cell.length_a   1.000
_cell.length_b   1.000
_cell.length_c   1.000
_cell.angle_alpha   90.00
_cell.angle_beta   90.00
_cell.angle_gamma   90.00
#
_symmetry.space_group_name_H-M   'P 1'
#
loop_
_entity.id
_entity.type
_entity.pdbx_description
1 polymer ?
#
loop_
_entity_poly.entity_id
_entity_poly.type
_entity_poly.pdbx_seq_one_letter_code
_entity_poly.pdbx_strand_id
1 'polypeptide(L)'
;MFRDTYSDPDGLETVLHEYELSALLDVDSLVITQIEAVPRVLPAPECPWAAASAGRLVGIPVSELRTKVGRELRGTTTCTHLNDLLRSITDVPALLGY
;
A
#
# COMPACT_ATOMS: atom_id res chain seq x y z
N MET A 1 -8.78 1.88 -3.44
CA MET A 1 -8.40 0.92 -4.50
C MET A 1 -7.26 1.52 -5.30
N PHE A 2 -6.19 0.76 -5.55
CA PHE A 2 -5.06 1.15 -6.41
C PHE A 2 -5.02 0.26 -7.64
N ARG A 3 -4.80 0.86 -8.81
CA ARG A 3 -4.66 0.16 -10.08
C ARG A 3 -3.53 0.78 -10.89
N ASP A 4 -2.55 -0.05 -11.23
CA ASP A 4 -1.46 0.22 -12.16
C ASP A 4 -1.76 -0.48 -13.49
N THR A 5 -1.65 0.26 -14.58
CA THR A 5 -2.05 -0.18 -15.92
C THR A 5 -0.98 0.13 -16.94
N TYR A 6 -0.85 -0.73 -17.93
CA TYR A 6 -0.02 -0.53 -19.10
C TYR A 6 -0.88 -0.43 -20.35
N SER A 7 -0.65 0.59 -21.17
CA SER A 7 -1.22 0.69 -22.51
C SER A 7 -0.18 0.25 -23.54
N ASP A 8 -0.53 -0.71 -24.37
CA ASP A 8 0.32 -1.12 -25.49
C ASP A 8 0.31 -0.08 -26.64
N PRO A 9 1.16 -0.23 -27.68
CA PRO A 9 1.19 0.70 -28.80
C PRO A 9 -0.12 0.80 -29.61
N ASP A 10 -1.00 -0.19 -29.52
CA ASP A 10 -2.31 -0.20 -30.17
C ASP A 10 -3.39 0.44 -29.28
N GLY A 11 -3.03 0.86 -28.07
CA GLY A 11 -3.89 1.54 -27.11
C GLY A 11 -4.68 0.61 -26.20
N LEU A 12 -4.39 -0.70 -26.20
CA LEU A 12 -5.06 -1.65 -25.31
C LEU A 12 -4.51 -1.52 -23.89
N GLU A 13 -5.38 -1.18 -22.94
CA GLU A 13 -5.06 -1.08 -21.53
C GLU A 13 -5.13 -2.44 -20.84
N THR A 14 -4.06 -2.82 -20.15
CA THR A 14 -3.97 -4.03 -19.33
C THR A 14 -3.65 -3.65 -17.89
N VAL A 15 -4.40 -4.19 -16.94
CA VAL A 15 -4.09 -4.03 -15.51
C VAL A 15 -2.90 -4.90 -15.15
N LEU A 16 -1.85 -4.28 -14.61
CA LEU A 16 -0.63 -4.97 -14.17
C LEU A 16 -0.69 -5.31 -12.68
N HIS A 17 -0.94 -4.31 -11.85
CA HIS A 17 -1.06 -4.47 -10.41
C HIS A 17 -2.32 -3.82 -9.89
N GLU A 18 -3.05 -4.52 -9.03
CA GLU A 18 -4.22 -3.98 -8.37
C GLU A 18 -4.30 -4.52 -6.95
N TYR A 19 -4.49 -3.58 -6.01
CA TYR A 19 -4.69 -3.85 -4.60
C TYR A 19 -5.91 -3.07 -4.10
N GLU A 20 -6.71 -3.74 -3.29
CA GLU A 20 -7.59 -3.06 -2.35
C GLU A 20 -6.83 -2.84 -1.05
N LEU A 21 -6.98 -1.67 -0.44
CA LEU A 21 -6.35 -1.33 0.82
C LEU A 21 -7.40 -0.82 1.78
N SER A 22 -7.44 -1.43 2.96
CA SER A 22 -8.29 -1.02 4.08
C SER A 22 -7.41 -0.82 5.31
N ALA A 23 -7.59 0.29 6.02
CA ALA A 23 -6.87 0.56 7.26
C ALA A 23 -7.80 1.22 8.28
N LEU A 24 -7.62 0.85 9.55
CA LEU A 24 -8.23 1.52 10.70
C LEU A 24 -7.14 2.24 11.48
N LEU A 25 -7.45 3.46 11.89
CA LEU A 25 -6.55 4.33 12.64
C LEU A 25 -7.23 4.72 13.95
N ASP A 26 -6.44 4.79 15.01
CA ASP A 26 -6.84 5.50 16.22
C ASP A 26 -6.97 7.00 15.91
N VAL A 27 -8.10 7.62 16.27
CA VAL A 27 -8.40 8.99 15.83
C VAL A 27 -7.54 10.05 16.55
N ASP A 28 -7.14 9.79 17.79
CA ASP A 28 -6.41 10.75 18.60
C ASP A 28 -4.90 10.72 18.27
N SER A 29 -4.35 9.54 18.07
CA SER A 29 -2.91 9.34 17.83
C SER A 29 -2.55 9.13 16.35
N LEU A 30 -3.53 8.86 15.49
CA LEU A 30 -3.34 8.46 14.09
C LEU A 30 -2.39 7.26 13.95
N VAL A 31 -2.44 6.33 14.90
CA VAL A 31 -1.74 5.06 14.85
C VAL A 31 -2.58 4.02 14.10
N ILE A 32 -1.96 3.28 13.18
CA ILE A 32 -2.62 2.18 12.49
C ILE A 32 -2.93 1.06 13.49
N THR A 33 -4.21 0.74 13.66
CA THR A 33 -4.68 -0.35 14.51
C THR A 33 -4.94 -1.62 13.71
N GLN A 34 -5.37 -1.47 12.45
CA GLN A 34 -5.55 -2.56 11.50
C GLN A 34 -5.19 -2.10 10.10
N ILE A 35 -4.63 -2.99 9.30
CA ILE A 35 -4.37 -2.74 7.88
C ILE A 35 -4.37 -4.04 7.11
N GLU A 36 -5.04 -4.03 5.96
CA GLU A 36 -5.10 -5.16 5.05
C GLU A 36 -4.94 -4.67 3.61
N ALA A 37 -4.03 -5.32 2.88
CA ALA A 37 -3.92 -5.19 1.44
C ALA A 37 -4.44 -6.48 0.81
N VAL A 38 -5.47 -6.39 -0.05
CA VAL A 38 -6.05 -7.54 -0.74
C VAL A 38 -5.59 -7.51 -2.20
N PRO A 39 -4.79 -8.50 -2.64
CA PRO A 39 -4.45 -8.68 -4.05
C PRO A 39 -5.68 -8.81 -4.94
N ARG A 40 -5.67 -8.17 -6.10
CA ARG A 40 -6.67 -8.38 -7.16
C ARG A 40 -5.99 -8.90 -8.42
N VAL A 41 -5.41 -8.02 -9.22
CA VAL A 41 -4.65 -8.36 -10.43
C VAL A 41 -3.17 -8.25 -10.11
N LEU A 42 -2.39 -9.31 -10.36
CA LEU A 42 -0.94 -9.32 -10.18
C LEU A 42 -0.26 -10.14 -11.28
N PRO A 43 0.95 -9.76 -11.71
CA PRO A 43 1.56 -10.30 -12.93
C PRO A 43 2.25 -11.65 -12.71
N ALA A 44 2.65 -11.98 -11.48
CA ALA A 44 3.37 -13.22 -11.16
C ALA A 44 2.75 -13.98 -9.97
N PRO A 45 2.89 -15.33 -9.92
CA PRO A 45 2.30 -16.17 -8.87
C PRO A 45 2.74 -15.85 -7.44
N GLU A 46 3.96 -15.35 -7.26
CA GLU A 46 4.55 -15.01 -5.97
C GLU A 46 4.19 -13.61 -5.48
N CYS A 47 3.72 -12.72 -6.37
CA CYS A 47 3.37 -11.34 -6.03
C CYS A 47 2.33 -11.23 -4.90
N PRO A 48 1.29 -12.10 -4.80
CA PRO A 48 0.32 -12.03 -3.69
C PRO A 48 0.96 -12.09 -2.30
N TRP A 49 2.16 -12.67 -2.16
CA TRP A 49 2.84 -12.78 -0.87
C TRP A 49 3.25 -11.42 -0.30
N ALA A 50 3.43 -10.40 -1.16
CA ALA A 50 3.74 -9.05 -0.72
C ALA A 50 2.62 -8.45 0.14
N ALA A 51 1.36 -8.83 -0.07
CA ALA A 51 0.21 -8.26 0.64
C ALA A 51 0.35 -8.33 2.17
N ALA A 52 0.88 -9.44 2.70
CA ALA A 52 1.09 -9.63 4.12
C ALA A 52 2.08 -8.62 4.73
N SER A 53 2.92 -7.95 3.92
CA SER A 53 3.85 -6.93 4.42
C SER A 53 3.14 -5.69 4.94
N ALA A 54 1.89 -5.42 4.52
CA ALA A 54 1.09 -4.32 5.04
C ALA A 54 0.92 -4.42 6.56
N GLY A 55 0.73 -5.64 7.09
CA GLY A 55 0.57 -5.89 8.53
C GLY A 55 1.76 -5.45 9.38
N ARG A 56 2.95 -5.25 8.80
CA ARG A 56 4.13 -4.72 9.50
C ARG A 56 3.96 -3.26 9.94
N LEU A 57 2.95 -2.57 9.42
CA LEU A 57 2.66 -1.17 9.75
C LEU A 57 1.66 -1.01 10.90
N VAL A 58 1.09 -2.09 11.42
CA VAL A 58 0.26 -2.03 12.64
C VAL A 58 1.12 -1.50 13.80
N GLY A 59 0.57 -0.53 14.54
CA GLY A 59 1.26 0.16 15.63
C GLY A 59 2.14 1.33 15.19
N ILE A 60 2.21 1.63 13.89
CA ILE A 60 2.99 2.75 13.36
C ILE A 60 2.10 4.00 13.24
N PRO A 61 2.52 5.17 13.75
CA PRO A 61 1.84 6.43 13.51
C PRO A 61 1.97 6.85 12.04
N VAL A 62 0.92 7.44 11.49
CA VAL A 62 0.89 7.85 10.07
C VAL A 62 2.03 8.78 9.69
N SER A 63 2.44 9.68 10.59
CA SER A 63 3.55 10.61 10.39
C SER A 63 4.90 9.93 10.14
N GLU A 64 5.08 8.67 10.57
CA GLU A 64 6.31 7.90 10.38
C GLU A 64 6.28 6.98 9.15
N LEU A 65 5.09 6.75 8.56
CA LEU A 65 4.89 5.75 7.51
C LEU A 65 5.82 5.90 6.32
N ARG A 66 5.95 7.12 5.77
CA ARG A 66 6.83 7.38 4.64
C ARG A 66 8.26 6.89 4.90
N THR A 67 8.79 7.18 6.07
CA THR A 67 10.14 6.77 6.48
C THR A 67 10.21 5.26 6.72
N LYS A 68 9.26 4.68 7.47
CA LYS A 68 9.20 3.25 7.79
C LYS A 68 9.10 2.38 6.55
N VAL A 69 8.14 2.66 5.66
CA VAL A 69 7.99 1.94 4.38
C VAL A 69 9.26 2.06 3.53
N GLY A 70 9.85 3.26 3.44
CA GLY A 70 11.09 3.48 2.70
C GLY A 70 12.30 2.71 3.23
N ARG A 71 12.39 2.50 4.54
CA ARG A 71 13.55 1.86 5.16
C ARG A 71 13.38 0.35 5.31
N GLU A 72 12.18 -0.11 5.67
CA GLU A 72 11.96 -1.46 6.19
C GLU A 72 11.24 -2.39 5.22
N LEU A 73 10.38 -1.86 4.33
CA LEU A 73 9.72 -2.66 3.31
C LEU A 73 10.61 -2.74 2.06
N ARG A 74 11.59 -3.64 2.09
CA ARG A 74 12.55 -3.88 1.01
C ARG A 74 12.71 -5.37 0.70
N GLY A 75 13.28 -5.66 -0.47
CA GLY A 75 13.52 -7.02 -0.92
C GLY A 75 12.25 -7.72 -1.39
N THR A 76 12.29 -9.05 -1.44
CA THR A 76 11.29 -9.90 -2.10
C THR A 76 10.03 -10.16 -1.27
N THR A 77 9.99 -9.72 -0.02
CA THR A 77 8.83 -9.92 0.88
C THR A 77 7.78 -8.81 0.77
N THR A 78 7.99 -7.86 -0.13
CA THR A 78 7.08 -6.77 -0.49
C THR A 78 7.25 -6.44 -1.98
N CYS A 79 6.53 -5.45 -2.51
CA CYS A 79 6.81 -4.87 -3.82
C CYS A 79 6.75 -3.33 -3.77
N THR A 80 7.37 -2.68 -4.74
CA THR A 80 7.39 -1.22 -4.85
C THR A 80 5.98 -0.64 -5.03
N HIS A 81 5.13 -1.28 -5.82
CA HIS A 81 3.74 -0.84 -6.04
C HIS A 81 2.91 -0.83 -4.75
N LEU A 82 2.97 -1.90 -3.95
CA LEU A 82 2.31 -1.94 -2.64
C LEU A 82 2.91 -0.89 -1.70
N ASN A 83 4.24 -0.74 -1.68
CA ASN A 83 4.89 0.28 -0.85
C ASN A 83 4.41 1.70 -1.17
N ASP A 84 4.23 2.03 -2.45
CA ASP A 84 3.74 3.36 -2.85
C ASP A 84 2.28 3.57 -2.43
N LEU A 85 1.44 2.54 -2.56
CA LEU A 85 0.09 2.56 -2.02
C LEU A 85 0.08 2.75 -0.50
N LEU A 86 0.91 2.03 0.26
CA LEU A 86 0.98 2.17 1.71
C LEU A 86 1.46 3.56 2.15
N ARG A 87 2.37 4.19 1.38
CA ARG A 87 2.83 5.56 1.66
C ARG A 87 1.73 6.60 1.49
N SER A 88 0.73 6.36 0.64
CA SER A 88 -0.39 7.31 0.43
C SER A 88 -1.22 7.55 1.70
N ILE A 89 -1.19 6.61 2.67
CA ILE A 89 -1.84 6.80 3.98
C ILE A 89 -1.25 8.01 4.73
N THR A 90 0.01 8.40 4.43
CA THR A 90 0.67 9.59 5.03
C THR A 90 -0.14 10.88 4.82
N ASP A 91 -1.02 10.93 3.82
CA ASP A 91 -1.81 12.11 3.48
C ASP A 91 -3.14 12.21 4.27
N VAL A 92 -3.52 11.17 5.02
CA VAL A 92 -4.77 11.15 5.83
C VAL A 92 -4.89 12.33 6.81
N PRO A 93 -3.86 12.76 7.56
CA PRO A 93 -3.97 13.89 8.48
C PRO A 93 -4.42 15.17 7.77
N ALA A 94 -3.89 15.42 6.57
CA ALA A 94 -4.26 16.58 5.77
C ALA A 94 -5.74 16.54 5.32
N LEU A 95 -6.28 15.34 5.06
CA LEU A 95 -7.70 15.16 4.72
C LEU A 95 -8.63 15.39 5.91
N LEU A 96 -8.14 15.16 7.12
CA LEU A 96 -8.87 15.37 8.38
C LEU A 96 -8.74 16.81 8.91
N GLY A 97 -7.88 17.64 8.31
CA GLY A 97 -7.60 19.00 8.76
C GLY A 97 -6.66 19.10 9.96
N TYR A 98 -5.82 18.07 10.18
CA TYR A 98 -4.72 18.08 11.15
C TYR A 98 -3.48 18.81 10.62
#